data_AF-A0A350X0C5-F1
#
_entry.id   AF-A0A350X0C5-F1
#
_cell.length_a   1.000
_cell.length_b   1.000
_cell.length_c   1.000
_cell.angle_alpha   90.00
_cell.angle_beta   90.00
_cell.angle_gamma   90.00
#
_symmetry.space_group_name_H-M   'P 1'
#
loop_
_entity.id
_entity.type
_entity.pdbx_description
1 polymer ?
#
loop_
_entity_poly.entity_id
_entity_poly.type
_entity_poly.pdbx_seq_one_letter_code
_entity_poly.pdbx_strand_id
1 'polypeptide(L)'
;MWKDSAKGIECEFVSKKGEMLTVEIQKNLERAVVKGAIEHVIMGMRENKVRIYNDLYFDESINNLIRTKMGQLFIKKVDPKANKRK
;
A
#
# COMPACT_ATOMS: atom_id res chain seq x y z
N MET A 1 0.56 -10.67 9.42
CA MET A 1 1.30 -11.12 8.22
C MET A 1 0.44 -10.82 7.01
N TRP A 2 1.05 -10.33 5.91
CA TRP A 2 0.33 -10.10 4.66
C TRP A 2 -0.12 -11.44 4.06
N LYS A 3 -1.38 -11.53 3.62
CA LYS A 3 -1.99 -12.70 2.99
C LYS A 3 -2.37 -12.34 1.55
N ASP A 4 -2.40 -13.32 0.66
CA ASP A 4 -2.94 -13.10 -0.69
C ASP A 4 -4.46 -12.95 -0.64
N SER A 5 -4.98 -12.05 -1.46
CA SER A 5 -6.41 -11.83 -1.66
C SER A 5 -6.76 -11.93 -3.15
N ALA A 6 -8.05 -12.00 -3.48
CA ALA A 6 -8.50 -12.05 -4.87
C ALA A 6 -8.02 -10.86 -5.72
N LYS A 7 -7.81 -9.68 -5.11
CA LYS A 7 -7.40 -8.44 -5.80
C LYS A 7 -5.92 -8.11 -5.61
N GLY A 8 -5.19 -8.82 -4.76
CA GLY A 8 -3.79 -8.53 -4.46
C GLY A 8 -3.32 -9.15 -3.15
N ILE A 9 -2.99 -8.32 -2.17
CA ILE A 9 -2.60 -8.79 -0.83
C ILE A 9 -3.30 -7.97 0.24
N GLU A 10 -3.55 -8.56 1.40
CA GLU A 10 -4.21 -7.90 2.53
C GLU A 10 -3.51 -8.18 3.86
N CYS A 11 -3.67 -7.25 4.81
CA CYS A 11 -3.21 -7.40 6.18
C CYS A 11 -4.13 -6.62 7.12
N GLU A 12 -4.37 -7.19 8.30
CA GLU A 12 -5.12 -6.53 9.36
C GLU A 12 -4.19 -5.64 10.19
N PHE A 13 -4.68 -4.46 10.53
CA PHE A 13 -4.00 -3.47 11.36
C PHE A 13 -4.98 -2.92 12.39
N VAL A 14 -4.46 -2.58 13.58
CA VAL A 14 -5.25 -1.88 14.59
C VAL A 14 -5.24 -0.38 14.24
N SER A 15 -6.41 0.23 14.15
CA SER A 15 -6.58 1.65 13.89
C SER A 15 -6.28 2.50 15.13
N LYS A 16 -6.19 3.82 14.97
CA LYS A 16 -6.06 4.77 16.09
C LYS A 16 -7.19 4.67 17.11
N LYS A 17 -8.35 4.16 16.70
CA LYS A 17 -9.53 3.98 17.55
C LYS A 17 -9.56 2.61 18.24
N GLY A 18 -8.55 1.77 18.04
CA GLY A 18 -8.50 0.42 18.59
C GLY A 18 -9.28 -0.63 17.76
N GLU A 19 -9.87 -0.23 16.63
CA GLU A 19 -10.62 -1.14 15.76
C GLU A 19 -9.67 -1.90 14.83
N MET A 20 -9.92 -3.20 14.62
CA MET A 20 -9.18 -4.00 13.65
C MET A 20 -9.71 -3.73 12.24
N LEU A 21 -8.86 -3.17 11.39
CA LEU A 21 -9.18 -2.83 10.00
C LEU A 21 -8.33 -3.67 9.05
N THR A 22 -8.95 -4.24 8.03
CA THR A 22 -8.25 -4.98 6.98
C THR A 22 -7.84 -4.00 5.87
N VAL A 23 -6.54 -3.92 5.59
CA VAL A 23 -5.99 -3.16 4.47
C VAL A 23 -5.68 -4.09 3.32
N GLU A 24 -6.23 -3.82 2.14
CA GLU A 24 -5.94 -4.56 0.91
C GLU A 24 -5.16 -3.67 -0.09
N ILE A 25 -4.00 -4.14 -0.53
CA ILE A 25 -3.25 -3.57 -1.63
C ILE A 25 -3.71 -4.27 -2.92
N GLN A 26 -4.46 -3.54 -3.74
CA GLN A 26 -5.00 -4.00 -5.01
C GLN A 26 -3.93 -3.86 -6.10
N LYS A 27 -3.38 -4.97 -6.58
CA LYS A 27 -2.23 -4.99 -7.51
C LYS A 27 -2.57 -4.34 -8.86
N ASN A 28 -3.74 -4.65 -9.42
CA ASN A 28 -4.16 -4.14 -10.73
C ASN A 28 -4.45 -2.63 -10.74
N LEU A 29 -4.81 -2.07 -9.59
CA LEU A 29 -5.18 -0.66 -9.44
C LEU A 29 -4.11 0.16 -8.73
N GLU A 30 -2.98 -0.47 -8.38
CA GLU A 30 -1.83 0.13 -7.69
C GLU A 30 -2.23 1.00 -6.48
N ARG A 31 -3.23 0.57 -5.72
CA ARG A 31 -3.81 1.31 -4.58
C ARG A 31 -3.99 0.44 -3.35
N ALA A 32 -3.85 1.04 -2.18
CA ALA A 32 -4.22 0.44 -0.91
C ALA A 32 -5.57 0.98 -0.45
N VAL A 33 -6.44 0.08 -0.01
CA VAL A 33 -7.77 0.39 0.51
C VAL A 33 -7.96 -0.23 1.89
N VAL A 34 -8.75 0.43 2.74
CA VAL A 34 -9.34 -0.21 3.92
C VAL A 34 -10.62 -0.91 3.48
N LYS A 35 -10.73 -2.21 3.77
CA LYS A 35 -11.94 -3.00 3.57
C LYS A 35 -12.97 -2.67 4.64
N GLY A 36 -14.20 -2.51 4.20
CA GLY A 36 -15.38 -2.25 5.01
C GLY A 36 -16.63 -2.35 4.13
N ALA A 37 -17.77 -1.87 4.62
CA ALA A 37 -18.99 -1.79 3.80
C ALA A 37 -18.80 -0.88 2.57
N ILE A 38 -17.94 0.14 2.70
CA ILE A 38 -17.46 1.00 1.62
C ILE A 38 -15.94 0.90 1.61
N GLU A 39 -15.34 0.61 0.44
CA GLU A 39 -13.88 0.61 0.30
C GLU A 39 -13.35 2.06 0.39
N HIS A 40 -12.43 2.32 1.31
CA HIS A 40 -11.79 3.63 1.45
C HIS A 40 -10.35 3.58 0.94
N VAL A 41 -10.03 4.37 -0.07
CA VAL A 41 -8.66 4.45 -0.61
C VAL A 41 -7.78 5.27 0.34
N ILE A 42 -6.71 4.66 0.82
CA ILE A 42 -5.76 5.29 1.75
C ILE A 42 -4.45 5.69 1.07
N MET A 43 -3.98 4.92 0.08
CA MET A 43 -2.72 5.18 -0.63
C MET A 43 -2.81 4.73 -2.08
N GLY A 44 -1.98 5.29 -2.96
CA GLY A 44 -1.87 4.86 -4.35
C GLY A 44 -0.52 5.20 -4.98
N MET A 45 -0.21 4.57 -6.10
CA MET A 45 0.96 4.89 -6.90
C MET A 45 0.70 6.08 -7.82
N ARG A 46 1.67 7.00 -7.87
CA ARG A 46 1.71 8.09 -8.84
C ARG A 46 3.17 8.42 -9.17
N GLU A 47 3.53 8.46 -10.45
CA GLU A 47 4.90 8.81 -10.89
C GLU A 47 5.98 7.94 -10.21
N ASN A 48 5.74 6.63 -10.07
CA ASN A 48 6.64 5.69 -9.40
C ASN A 48 6.90 6.00 -7.91
N LYS A 49 6.01 6.75 -7.26
CA LYS A 49 6.04 7.04 -5.82
C LYS A 49 4.70 6.68 -5.19
N VAL A 50 4.75 6.16 -3.96
CA VAL A 50 3.55 5.96 -3.15
C VAL A 50 3.09 7.32 -2.61
N ARG A 51 1.85 7.69 -2.92
CA ARG A 51 1.12 8.85 -2.40
C ARG A 51 0.11 8.39 -1.35
N ILE A 52 0.05 9.12 -0.25
CA ILE A 52 -0.97 8.92 0.79
C ILE A 52 -2.12 9.85 0.47
N TYR A 53 -3.33 9.30 0.41
CA TYR A 53 -4.58 10.06 0.18
C TYR A 53 -5.37 10.23 1.47
N ASN A 54 -5.28 9.28 2.40
CA ASN A 54 -5.94 9.36 3.69
C ASN A 54 -5.10 8.62 4.75
N ASP A 55 -4.66 9.35 5.77
CA ASP A 55 -3.84 8.89 6.90
C ASP A 55 -4.59 8.87 8.23
N LEU A 56 -5.90 9.12 8.22
CA LEU A 56 -6.70 9.29 9.44
C LEU A 56 -6.92 7.99 10.20
N TYR A 57 -6.88 6.84 9.51
CA TYR A 57 -7.19 5.53 10.09
C TYR A 57 -6.07 4.97 10.97
N PHE A 58 -4.81 5.22 10.61
CA PHE A 58 -3.66 4.52 11.17
C PHE A 58 -2.57 5.47 11.63
N ASP A 59 -1.81 5.05 12.64
CA ASP A 59 -0.62 5.77 13.07
C ASP A 59 0.46 5.80 11.98
N GLU A 60 1.40 6.73 12.13
CA GLU A 60 2.48 6.94 11.18
C GLU A 60 3.30 5.65 10.94
N SER A 61 3.52 4.84 11.98
CA SER A 61 4.23 3.56 11.87
C SER A 61 3.54 2.58 10.92
N ILE A 62 2.22 2.44 11.04
CA ILE A 62 1.40 1.56 10.20
C ILE A 62 1.30 2.12 8.78
N ASN A 63 1.10 3.44 8.63
CA ASN A 63 1.13 4.09 7.33
C ASN A 63 2.47 3.86 6.62
N ASN A 64 3.59 3.95 7.34
CA ASN A 64 4.92 3.66 6.80
C ASN A 64 5.10 2.18 6.41
N LEU A 65 4.52 1.24 7.16
CA LEU A 65 4.52 -0.18 6.80
C LEU A 65 3.76 -0.45 5.49
N ILE A 66 2.55 0.11 5.35
CA ILE A 66 1.73 -0.01 4.14
C ILE A 66 2.47 0.61 2.95
N ARG A 67 3.01 1.83 3.14
CA ARG A 67 3.80 2.54 2.13
C ARG A 67 5.02 1.74 1.67
N THR A 68 5.76 1.16 2.61
CA THR A 68 6.93 0.32 2.31
C THR A 68 6.52 -0.91 1.51
N LYS A 69 5.42 -1.57 1.90
CA LYS A 69 4.94 -2.74 1.17
C LYS A 69 4.50 -2.39 -0.25
N MET A 70 3.77 -1.30 -0.45
CA MET A 70 3.43 -0.81 -1.79
C MET A 70 4.68 -0.49 -2.60
N GLY A 71 5.68 0.16 -1.99
CA GLY A 71 6.96 0.44 -2.64
C GLY A 71 7.64 -0.83 -3.13
N GLN A 72 7.71 -1.87 -2.32
CA GLN A 72 8.30 -3.17 -2.70
C GLN A 72 7.56 -3.85 -3.85
N LEU A 73 6.24 -3.66 -3.95
CA LEU A 73 5.41 -4.31 -4.96
C LEU A 73 5.43 -3.58 -6.31
N PHE A 74 5.42 -2.25 -6.29
CA PHE A 74 5.15 -1.45 -7.49
C PHE A 74 6.36 -0.63 -7.96
N ILE A 75 7.26 -0.24 -7.07
CA ILE A 75 8.44 0.52 -7.47
C ILE A 75 9.41 -0.47 -8.12
N LYS A 76 9.43 -0.47 -9.45
CA LYS A 76 10.46 -1.17 -10.21
C LYS A 76 11.81 -0.61 -9.74
N LYS A 77 12.64 -1.47 -9.15
CA LYS A 77 14.04 -1.15 -8.94
C LYS A 77 14.60 -0.76 -10.30
N VAL A 78 14.93 0.52 -10.48
CA VAL A 78 15.66 0.96 -11.65
C VAL A 78 16.96 0.17 -11.61
N ASP A 79 17.15 -0.71 -12.59
CA ASP A 79 18.34 -1.54 -12.65
C ASP A 79 19.54 -0.60 -12.87
N PRO A 80 20.44 -0.45 -11.90
CA PRO A 80 21.54 0.53 -12.00
C PRO A 80 22.51 0.21 -13.16
N LYS A 81 22.37 -0.95 -13.80
CA LYS A 81 23.14 -1.36 -14.98
C LYS A 81 22.56 -0.90 -16.32
N ALA A 82 21.35 -0.35 -16.38
CA ALA A 82 20.75 0.12 -17.63
C ALA A 82 21.44 1.38 -18.20
N ASN A 83 22.25 2.09 -17.40
CA ASN A 83 22.81 3.39 -17.78
C ASN A 83 24.26 3.36 -18.30
N LYS A 84 24.79 2.18 -18.71
CA LYS A 84 26.13 2.05 -19.33
C LYS A 84 26.11 1.54 -20.78
N ARG A 85 25.08 1.88 -21.55
CA ARG A 85 25.08 1.68 -23.01
C ARG A 85 24.64 2.96 -23.72
N LYS A 86 25.53 3.94 -23.78
CA LYS A 86 25.70 4.84 -24.93
C LYS A 86 27.16 5.24 -25.01
#